data_AF-A0A9D6NFZ2-F1
#
_entry.id   AF-A0A9D6NFZ2-F1
#
_cell.length_a   1.000
_cell.length_b   1.000
_cell.length_c   1.000
_cell.angle_alpha   90.00
_cell.angle_beta   90.00
_cell.angle_gamma   90.00
#
_symmetry.space_group_name_H-M   'P 1'
#
loop_
_entity.id
_entity.type
_entity.pdbx_description
1 polymer ?
#
loop_
_entity_poly.entity_id
_entity_poly.type
_entity_poly.pdbx_seq_one_letter_code
_entity_poly.pdbx_strand_id
1 'polypeptide(L)'
;MRRPDRAIALVLVMLVMALMLLLMGAFVRVHHGSLSILQSGSDREAMERACASAMDYCVFRLEHNKNWGKAKFGETWTDRSLAPALEATEIGNRRRIEGRIPELGATFQVDISNNLMDSTQSDEGVPAYGCRLDIRASVAGKTRGHEVILLVAPLFDGAAVSSGGIFVDAASLLIASEDPRRNQIRSRGEIRVPAGGKLLFEPKLEGPDKGLIWSQKDILVGGRSVSDPPVMNRVAGLTGGRFIPGALNNYDIHDLKISEIKPPSRNGTMKSGIYLFAREEVEVGGEKVTIRMLQRRTRALDESGFQGGTIEEFYYMAGEAPPGARLAGTSIEGRALDPAEPWLVDGLVKVDFDDWEVWVDEDANIQVDGDFGVASYQNTIVPRLRFGELRGGVSNQEENVGSSSITVTGDIGIEGPIVGTGKLLAEKSVHLRPNYAMVEADVESDLSIYAGTNIDIRPPFNDEAGQTADRDLVFRGLLYAAEDLSITTRPNQLLRIEGAAVARNGKINIYDASDVVLRYSPLYVDTLVKELPDGRIHLERALWKD
;
A
#
# COMPACT_ATOMS: atom_id res chain seq x y z
N MET A 1 -43.62 -90.09 -31.05
CA MET A 1 -43.62 -88.62 -30.81
C MET A 1 -43.19 -88.35 -29.37
N ARG A 2 -41.98 -87.81 -29.19
CA ARG A 2 -41.30 -87.63 -27.89
C ARG A 2 -41.91 -86.43 -27.14
N ARG A 3 -42.69 -86.69 -26.09
CA ARG A 3 -43.25 -85.68 -25.15
C ARG A 3 -42.40 -85.38 -23.89
N PRO A 4 -41.43 -86.18 -23.40
CA PRO A 4 -40.70 -85.85 -22.17
C PRO A 4 -39.66 -84.74 -22.36
N ASP A 5 -39.11 -84.58 -23.56
CA ASP A 5 -38.04 -83.60 -23.85
C ASP A 5 -38.50 -82.14 -23.68
N ARG A 6 -39.80 -81.87 -23.85
CA ARG A 6 -40.38 -80.52 -23.71
C ARG A 6 -40.58 -80.10 -22.25
N ALA A 7 -40.83 -81.05 -21.35
CA ALA A 7 -40.99 -80.77 -19.92
C ALA A 7 -39.64 -80.44 -19.26
N ILE A 8 -38.59 -81.15 -19.66
CA ILE A 8 -37.22 -80.91 -19.17
C ILE A 8 -36.73 -79.52 -19.62
N ALA A 9 -37.00 -79.13 -20.88
CA ALA A 9 -36.66 -77.81 -21.39
C ALA A 9 -37.37 -76.67 -20.65
N LEU A 10 -38.66 -76.84 -20.31
CA LEU A 10 -39.43 -75.83 -19.57
C LEU A 10 -38.88 -75.64 -18.15
N VAL A 11 -38.59 -76.73 -17.44
CA VAL A 11 -38.01 -76.68 -16.09
C VAL A 11 -36.64 -76.01 -16.11
N LEU A 12 -35.80 -76.33 -17.11
CA LEU A 12 -34.49 -75.70 -17.28
C LEU A 12 -34.63 -74.19 -17.50
N VAL A 13 -35.54 -73.74 -18.37
CA VAL A 13 -35.76 -72.31 -18.63
C VAL A 13 -36.28 -71.60 -17.39
N MET A 14 -37.22 -72.17 -16.65
CA MET A 14 -37.70 -71.57 -15.40
C MET A 14 -36.59 -71.48 -14.34
N LEU A 15 -35.73 -72.49 -14.25
CA LEU A 15 -34.62 -72.51 -13.29
C LEU A 15 -33.54 -71.47 -13.65
N VAL A 16 -33.24 -71.31 -14.95
CA VAL A 16 -32.35 -70.25 -15.44
C VAL A 16 -32.96 -68.87 -15.21
N MET A 17 -34.26 -68.70 -15.42
CA MET A 17 -34.96 -67.43 -15.16
C MET A 17 -34.95 -67.07 -13.67
N ALA A 18 -35.20 -68.04 -12.79
CA ALA A 18 -35.14 -67.84 -11.35
C ALA A 18 -33.72 -67.48 -10.88
N LEU A 19 -32.70 -68.13 -11.44
CA LEU A 19 -31.30 -67.81 -11.15
C LEU A 19 -30.94 -66.40 -11.63
N MET A 20 -31.37 -66.01 -12.84
CA MET A 20 -31.20 -64.65 -13.38
C MET A 20 -31.86 -63.60 -12.48
N LEU A 21 -33.09 -63.83 -12.01
CA LEU A 21 -33.79 -62.91 -11.09
C LEU A 21 -33.09 -62.80 -9.74
N LEU A 22 -32.59 -63.90 -9.19
CA LEU A 22 -31.79 -63.90 -7.96
C LEU A 22 -30.47 -63.14 -8.14
N LEU A 23 -29.77 -63.35 -9.26
CA LEU A 23 -28.54 -62.64 -9.59
C LEU A 23 -28.79 -61.15 -9.82
N MET A 24 -29.89 -60.77 -10.50
CA MET A 24 -30.29 -59.38 -10.70
C MET A 24 -30.61 -58.70 -9.36
N GLY A 25 -31.34 -59.39 -8.46
CA GLY A 25 -31.64 -58.90 -7.12
C GLY A 25 -30.39 -58.74 -6.25
N ALA A 26 -29.46 -59.69 -6.32
CA ALA A 26 -28.17 -59.60 -5.64
C ALA A 26 -27.30 -58.45 -6.21
N PHE A 27 -27.27 -58.30 -7.53
CA PHE A 27 -26.54 -57.24 -8.23
C PHE A 27 -27.04 -55.84 -7.82
N VAL A 28 -28.36 -55.61 -7.85
CA VAL A 28 -28.95 -54.33 -7.41
C VAL A 28 -28.62 -54.05 -5.95
N ARG A 29 -28.67 -55.06 -5.08
CA ARG A 29 -28.36 -54.90 -3.64
C ARG A 29 -26.90 -54.58 -3.37
N VAL A 30 -25.97 -55.20 -4.12
CA VAL A 30 -24.53 -54.94 -4.02
C VAL A 30 -24.20 -53.54 -4.56
N HIS A 31 -24.82 -53.13 -5.67
CA HIS A 31 -24.55 -51.84 -6.28
C HIS A 31 -25.23 -50.65 -5.59
N HIS A 32 -26.29 -50.87 -4.81
CA HIS A 32 -26.87 -49.82 -3.97
C HIS A 32 -25.86 -49.18 -3.01
N GLY A 33 -24.91 -49.96 -2.48
CA GLY A 33 -23.82 -49.44 -1.65
C GLY A 33 -22.88 -48.52 -2.43
N SER A 34 -22.46 -48.95 -3.63
CA SER A 34 -21.60 -48.11 -4.50
C SER A 34 -22.30 -46.83 -4.97
N LEU A 35 -23.61 -46.89 -5.26
CA LEU A 35 -24.39 -45.72 -5.68
C LEU A 35 -24.59 -44.73 -4.53
N SER A 36 -24.80 -45.22 -3.31
CA SER A 36 -24.87 -44.41 -2.08
C SER A 36 -23.56 -43.63 -1.83
N ILE A 37 -22.41 -44.28 -2.02
CA ILE A 37 -21.09 -43.64 -1.85
C ILE A 37 -20.86 -42.57 -2.93
N LEU A 38 -21.17 -42.86 -4.19
CA LEU A 38 -21.08 -41.90 -5.29
C LEU A 38 -22.00 -40.70 -5.09
N GLN A 39 -23.24 -40.94 -4.65
CA GLN A 39 -24.18 -39.87 -4.34
C GLN A 39 -23.70 -39.03 -3.16
N SER A 40 -23.13 -39.65 -2.13
CA SER A 40 -22.53 -38.91 -1.00
C SER A 40 -21.33 -38.05 -1.41
N GLY A 41 -20.54 -38.50 -2.41
CA GLY A 41 -19.46 -37.70 -2.99
C GLY A 41 -20.00 -36.48 -3.73
N SER A 42 -20.99 -36.68 -4.60
CA SER A 42 -21.69 -35.63 -5.32
C SER A 42 -22.36 -34.61 -4.39
N ASP A 43 -23.07 -35.09 -3.36
CA ASP A 43 -23.71 -34.22 -2.36
C ASP A 43 -22.66 -33.40 -1.59
N ARG A 44 -21.50 -34.00 -1.27
CA ARG A 44 -20.41 -33.31 -0.57
C ARG A 44 -19.80 -32.22 -1.42
N GLU A 45 -19.52 -32.51 -2.68
CA GLU A 45 -19.00 -31.52 -3.64
C GLU A 45 -20.01 -30.38 -3.87
N ALA A 46 -21.30 -30.70 -3.97
CA ALA A 46 -22.37 -29.70 -4.09
C ALA A 46 -22.46 -28.81 -2.84
N MET A 47 -22.33 -29.37 -1.63
CA MET A 47 -22.28 -28.60 -0.38
C MET A 47 -21.02 -27.72 -0.30
N GLU A 48 -19.85 -28.22 -0.69
CA GLU A 48 -18.60 -27.43 -0.70
C GLU A 48 -18.70 -26.25 -1.68
N ARG A 49 -19.22 -26.50 -2.90
CA ARG A 49 -19.49 -25.43 -3.87
C ARG A 49 -20.51 -24.43 -3.36
N ALA A 50 -21.58 -24.89 -2.70
CA ALA A 50 -22.57 -24.01 -2.11
C ALA A 50 -22.00 -23.10 -1.01
N CYS A 51 -21.12 -23.64 -0.16
CA CYS A 51 -20.41 -22.85 0.84
C CYS A 51 -19.47 -21.81 0.21
N ALA A 52 -18.73 -22.19 -0.84
CA ALA A 52 -17.87 -21.28 -1.57
C ALA A 52 -18.68 -20.15 -2.23
N SER A 53 -19.77 -20.46 -2.94
CA SER A 53 -20.64 -19.45 -3.55
C SER A 53 -21.29 -18.53 -2.52
N ALA A 54 -21.68 -19.06 -1.35
CA ALA A 54 -22.20 -18.26 -0.24
C ALA A 54 -21.13 -17.30 0.32
N MET A 55 -19.89 -17.77 0.46
CA MET A 55 -18.76 -16.92 0.86
C MET A 55 -18.52 -15.83 -0.17
N ASP A 56 -18.42 -16.16 -1.45
CA ASP A 56 -18.15 -15.20 -2.53
C ASP A 56 -19.23 -14.11 -2.59
N TYR A 57 -20.50 -14.49 -2.41
CA TYR A 57 -21.60 -13.53 -2.28
C TYR A 57 -21.44 -12.62 -1.07
N CYS A 58 -21.06 -13.16 0.10
CA CYS A 58 -20.84 -12.35 1.29
C CYS A 58 -19.66 -11.39 1.12
N VAL A 59 -18.55 -11.86 0.52
CA VAL A 59 -17.38 -11.03 0.20
C VAL A 59 -17.82 -9.89 -0.72
N PHE A 60 -18.52 -10.19 -1.82
CA PHE A 60 -19.05 -9.19 -2.73
C PHE A 60 -19.87 -8.13 -2.00
N ARG A 61 -20.82 -8.52 -1.14
CA ARG A 61 -21.66 -7.57 -0.40
C ARG A 61 -20.87 -6.75 0.62
N LEU A 62 -19.93 -7.35 1.34
CA LEU A 62 -19.09 -6.65 2.32
C LEU A 62 -18.11 -5.67 1.66
N GLU A 63 -17.55 -6.02 0.50
CA GLU A 63 -16.66 -5.12 -0.25
C GLU A 63 -17.42 -3.88 -0.76
N HIS A 64 -18.70 -4.03 -1.15
CA HIS A 64 -19.57 -2.94 -1.59
C HIS A 64 -20.18 -2.13 -0.44
N ASN A 65 -20.22 -2.67 0.78
CA ASN A 65 -20.75 -1.98 1.94
C ASN A 65 -20.09 -2.55 3.21
N LYS A 66 -19.12 -1.81 3.76
CA LYS A 66 -18.37 -2.21 4.96
C LYS A 66 -19.24 -2.41 6.18
N ASN A 67 -20.42 -1.78 6.22
CA ASN A 67 -21.38 -1.88 7.32
C ASN A 67 -22.41 -3.00 7.13
N TRP A 68 -22.37 -3.74 6.02
CA TRP A 68 -23.32 -4.82 5.76
C TRP A 68 -23.19 -5.94 6.80
N GLY A 69 -24.28 -6.24 7.50
CA GLY A 69 -24.27 -7.21 8.60
C GLY A 69 -23.60 -6.70 9.88
N LYS A 70 -23.23 -5.42 10.01
CA LYS A 70 -22.80 -4.81 11.29
C LYS A 70 -23.97 -4.70 12.25
N ALA A 71 -25.06 -4.08 11.78
CA ALA A 71 -26.36 -4.09 12.45
C ALA A 71 -27.24 -5.23 11.91
N LYS A 72 -28.30 -5.55 12.65
CA LYS A 72 -29.36 -6.45 12.16
C LYS A 72 -29.98 -5.88 10.89
N PHE A 73 -30.28 -6.74 9.92
CA PHE A 73 -30.97 -6.34 8.70
C PHE A 73 -32.35 -5.77 9.04
N GLY A 74 -32.82 -4.85 8.20
CA GLY A 74 -34.14 -4.20 8.35
C GLY A 74 -35.27 -5.14 7.94
N GLU A 75 -35.99 -4.77 6.89
CA GLU A 75 -36.99 -5.65 6.29
C GLU A 75 -36.33 -6.81 5.53
N THR A 76 -37.02 -7.95 5.46
CA THR A 76 -36.54 -9.10 4.69
C THR A 76 -36.47 -8.72 3.21
N TRP A 77 -35.29 -8.82 2.61
CA TRP A 77 -35.04 -8.44 1.22
C TRP A 77 -34.35 -9.57 0.47
N THR A 78 -34.84 -9.88 -0.73
CA THR A 78 -34.26 -10.92 -1.60
C THR A 78 -33.50 -10.26 -2.75
N ASP A 79 -32.20 -10.53 -2.81
CA ASP A 79 -31.37 -10.20 -3.95
C ASP A 79 -31.67 -11.16 -5.11
N ARG A 80 -32.12 -10.60 -6.23
CA ARG A 80 -32.37 -11.33 -7.48
C ARG A 80 -31.43 -10.92 -8.60
N SER A 81 -30.42 -10.09 -8.32
CA SER A 81 -29.47 -9.61 -9.32
C SER A 81 -28.62 -10.74 -9.93
N LEU A 82 -28.42 -11.81 -9.16
CA LEU A 82 -27.63 -13.00 -9.55
C LEU A 82 -28.51 -14.19 -10.00
N ALA A 83 -29.83 -14.00 -10.13
CA ALA A 83 -30.71 -15.05 -10.61
C ALA A 83 -30.44 -15.34 -12.11
N PRO A 84 -30.47 -16.62 -12.56
CA PRO A 84 -30.88 -17.82 -11.81
C PRO A 84 -29.74 -18.55 -11.08
N ALA A 85 -28.51 -18.03 -11.08
CA ALA A 85 -27.35 -18.72 -10.52
C ALA A 85 -27.38 -18.79 -8.98
N LEU A 86 -27.80 -17.69 -8.32
CA LEU A 86 -27.90 -17.57 -6.87
C LEU A 86 -29.11 -16.72 -6.50
N GLU A 87 -29.90 -17.18 -5.53
CA GLU A 87 -30.92 -16.39 -4.85
C GLU A 87 -30.53 -16.25 -3.38
N ALA A 88 -30.40 -15.02 -2.87
CA ALA A 88 -30.02 -14.76 -1.49
C ALA A 88 -31.05 -13.82 -0.84
N THR A 89 -31.46 -14.12 0.39
CA THR A 89 -32.45 -13.37 1.14
C THR A 89 -31.87 -12.96 2.48
N GLU A 90 -31.85 -11.66 2.73
CA GLU A 90 -31.52 -11.07 4.03
C GLU A 90 -32.70 -11.25 4.97
N ILE A 91 -32.49 -11.91 6.10
CA ILE A 91 -33.55 -12.17 7.07
C ILE A 91 -33.67 -10.98 8.01
N GLY A 92 -34.82 -10.30 7.97
CA GLY A 92 -35.06 -9.12 8.80
C GLY A 92 -34.88 -9.37 10.31
N ASN A 93 -34.40 -8.34 11.00
CA ASN A 93 -34.10 -8.34 12.44
C ASN A 93 -33.04 -9.39 12.87
N ARG A 94 -32.25 -9.92 11.93
CA ARG A 94 -31.11 -10.81 12.18
C ARG A 94 -29.91 -10.35 11.37
N ARG A 95 -28.71 -10.81 11.72
CA ARG A 95 -27.49 -10.72 10.88
C ARG A 95 -27.31 -12.02 10.11
N ARG A 96 -28.37 -12.44 9.41
CA ARG A 96 -28.44 -13.75 8.76
C ARG A 96 -28.94 -13.61 7.33
N ILE A 97 -28.31 -14.34 6.42
CA ILE A 97 -28.81 -14.56 5.07
C ILE A 97 -29.18 -16.03 4.87
N GLU A 98 -30.19 -16.26 4.05
CA GLU A 98 -30.61 -17.58 3.58
C GLU A 98 -30.69 -17.55 2.06
N GLY A 99 -30.22 -18.60 1.40
CA GLY A 99 -30.21 -18.62 -0.06
C GLY A 99 -30.28 -20.00 -0.67
N ARG A 100 -30.44 -20.01 -2.00
CA ARG A 100 -30.57 -21.21 -2.81
C ARG A 100 -29.69 -21.09 -4.04
N ILE A 101 -29.07 -22.21 -4.42
CA ILE A 101 -28.34 -22.38 -5.68
C ILE A 101 -29.09 -23.43 -6.48
N PRO A 102 -29.99 -23.02 -7.41
CA PRO A 102 -30.87 -23.93 -8.13
C PRO A 102 -30.12 -25.02 -8.90
N GLU A 103 -28.99 -24.69 -9.51
CA GLU A 103 -28.17 -25.62 -10.30
C GLU A 103 -27.62 -26.78 -9.48
N LEU A 104 -27.27 -26.52 -8.21
CA LEU A 104 -26.73 -27.54 -7.29
C LEU A 104 -27.83 -28.24 -6.47
N GLY A 105 -29.08 -27.77 -6.55
CA GLY A 105 -30.15 -28.22 -5.64
C GLY A 105 -29.83 -27.96 -4.17
N ALA A 106 -28.96 -26.99 -3.88
CA ALA A 106 -28.45 -26.69 -2.55
C ALA A 106 -29.11 -25.44 -1.96
N THR A 107 -29.26 -25.42 -0.63
CA THR A 107 -29.62 -24.23 0.14
C THR A 107 -28.49 -23.87 1.10
N PHE A 108 -28.33 -22.61 1.42
CA PHE A 108 -27.33 -22.17 2.38
C PHE A 108 -27.90 -21.14 3.37
N GLN A 109 -27.24 -21.04 4.51
CA GLN A 109 -27.49 -20.04 5.54
C GLN A 109 -26.14 -19.47 5.98
N VAL A 110 -26.04 -18.16 6.17
CA VAL A 110 -24.83 -17.53 6.72
C VAL A 110 -25.22 -16.62 7.87
N ASP A 111 -24.60 -16.82 9.03
CA ASP A 111 -24.63 -15.86 10.13
C ASP A 111 -23.38 -14.96 10.05
N ILE A 112 -23.59 -13.64 10.16
CA ILE A 112 -22.57 -12.62 9.91
C ILE A 112 -22.24 -11.89 11.22
N SER A 113 -20.95 -11.86 11.57
CA SER A 113 -20.41 -11.08 12.67
C SER A 113 -19.38 -10.09 12.10
N ASN A 114 -19.82 -8.90 11.72
CA ASN A 114 -19.00 -7.90 11.03
C ASN A 114 -18.37 -6.90 12.02
N ASN A 115 -17.04 -6.83 12.01
CA ASN A 115 -16.19 -5.93 12.80
C ASN A 115 -15.20 -5.16 11.90
N LEU A 116 -15.51 -4.97 10.61
CA LEU A 116 -14.60 -4.40 9.60
C LEU A 116 -14.25 -2.93 9.85
N MET A 117 -15.12 -2.20 10.56
CA MET A 117 -14.97 -0.77 10.83
C MET A 117 -14.43 -0.46 12.23
N ASP A 118 -14.27 -1.48 13.08
CA ASP A 118 -13.96 -1.29 14.49
C ASP A 118 -12.50 -1.68 14.77
N SER A 119 -11.80 -0.81 15.51
CA SER A 119 -10.37 -0.93 15.82
C SER A 119 -10.04 -1.88 16.96
N THR A 120 -11.07 -2.42 17.61
CA THR A 120 -10.96 -3.33 18.73
C THR A 120 -11.61 -4.66 18.38
N GLN A 121 -11.20 -5.72 19.07
CA GLN A 121 -11.85 -7.02 18.92
C GLN A 121 -13.32 -6.91 19.38
N SER A 122 -14.23 -7.45 18.58
CA SER A 122 -15.66 -7.50 18.96
C SER A 122 -15.89 -8.43 20.15
N ASP A 123 -16.99 -8.21 20.87
CA ASP A 123 -17.49 -9.11 21.94
C ASP A 123 -17.74 -10.55 21.43
N GLU A 124 -17.91 -10.72 20.12
CA GLU A 124 -18.15 -12.01 19.46
C GLU A 124 -16.84 -12.74 19.07
N GLY A 125 -15.69 -12.19 19.47
CA GLY A 125 -14.36 -12.74 19.23
C GLY A 125 -13.79 -12.45 17.85
N VAL A 126 -14.50 -11.70 17.01
CA VAL A 126 -14.01 -11.29 15.67
C VAL A 126 -12.89 -10.26 15.86
N PRO A 127 -11.70 -10.46 15.26
CA PRO A 127 -10.58 -9.53 15.37
C PRO A 127 -10.95 -8.15 14.84
N ALA A 128 -10.19 -7.13 15.25
CA ALA A 128 -10.28 -5.78 14.69
C ALA A 128 -10.16 -5.84 13.15
N TYR A 129 -10.96 -5.03 12.46
CA TYR A 129 -11.00 -4.99 10.98
C TYR A 129 -11.29 -6.35 10.31
N GLY A 130 -12.03 -7.21 11.01
CA GLY A 130 -12.38 -8.55 10.53
C GLY A 130 -13.88 -8.77 10.39
N CYS A 131 -14.25 -9.81 9.65
CA CYS A 131 -15.62 -10.32 9.61
C CYS A 131 -15.60 -11.84 9.76
N ARG A 132 -16.41 -12.38 10.68
CA ARG A 132 -16.64 -13.83 10.76
C ARG A 132 -17.92 -14.19 10.02
N LEU A 133 -17.85 -15.22 9.19
CA LEU A 133 -18.96 -15.85 8.51
C LEU A 133 -19.11 -17.29 8.98
N ASP A 134 -20.27 -17.62 9.52
CA ASP A 134 -20.67 -18.97 9.87
C ASP A 134 -21.60 -19.51 8.79
N ILE A 135 -21.03 -20.24 7.82
CA ILE A 135 -21.72 -20.70 6.61
C ILE A 135 -22.22 -22.13 6.84
N ARG A 136 -23.49 -22.41 6.52
CA ARG A 136 -24.07 -23.76 6.54
C ARG A 136 -24.77 -24.03 5.23
N ALA A 137 -24.32 -25.04 4.48
CA ALA A 137 -25.00 -25.51 3.27
C ALA A 137 -25.73 -26.82 3.53
N SER A 138 -26.83 -27.05 2.80
CA SER A 138 -27.61 -28.28 2.84
C SER A 138 -27.99 -28.76 1.44
N VAL A 139 -27.84 -30.07 1.23
CA VAL A 139 -28.27 -30.80 0.03
C VAL A 139 -28.98 -32.07 0.49
N ALA A 140 -30.21 -32.30 0.01
CA ALA A 140 -31.00 -33.49 0.35
C ALA A 140 -31.08 -33.82 1.86
N GLY A 141 -31.14 -32.79 2.71
CA GLY A 141 -31.24 -32.92 4.18
C GLY A 141 -29.91 -33.19 4.91
N LYS A 142 -28.80 -33.36 4.19
CA LYS A 142 -27.44 -33.35 4.78
C LYS A 142 -26.98 -31.92 4.93
N THR A 143 -26.19 -31.61 5.96
CA THR A 143 -25.69 -30.26 6.24
C THR A 143 -24.19 -30.27 6.45
N ARG A 144 -23.50 -29.23 5.98
CA ARG A 144 -22.09 -28.96 6.29
C ARG A 144 -21.92 -27.51 6.70
N GLY A 145 -21.08 -27.26 7.70
CA GLY A 145 -20.73 -25.92 8.16
C GLY A 145 -19.29 -25.56 7.82
N HIS A 146 -19.00 -24.28 7.66
CA HIS A 146 -17.65 -23.71 7.69
C HIS A 146 -17.66 -22.43 8.51
N GLU A 147 -16.60 -22.21 9.27
CA GLU A 147 -16.30 -20.93 9.91
C GLU A 147 -15.19 -20.25 9.11
N VAL A 148 -15.46 -19.02 8.67
CA VAL A 148 -14.54 -18.23 7.84
C VAL A 148 -14.27 -16.91 8.52
N ILE A 149 -13.00 -16.54 8.64
CA ILE A 149 -12.58 -15.20 9.05
C ILE A 149 -12.03 -14.47 7.84
N LEU A 150 -12.69 -13.38 7.48
CA LEU A 150 -12.26 -12.41 6.48
C LEU A 150 -11.56 -11.25 7.18
N LEU A 151 -10.46 -10.79 6.61
CA LEU A 151 -9.77 -9.57 7.02
C LEU A 151 -9.76 -8.59 5.84
N VAL A 152 -9.70 -7.31 6.14
CA VAL A 152 -9.43 -6.29 5.13
C VAL A 152 -8.05 -6.56 4.54
N ALA A 153 -7.98 -6.80 3.24
CA ALA A 153 -6.72 -6.92 2.51
C ALA A 153 -6.05 -5.54 2.46
N PRO A 154 -4.74 -5.45 2.68
CA PRO A 154 -4.05 -4.19 2.58
C PRO A 154 -3.97 -3.74 1.12
N LEU A 155 -3.82 -2.43 0.94
CA LEU A 155 -3.74 -1.81 -0.38
C LEU A 155 -2.57 -2.34 -1.20
N PHE A 156 -1.46 -2.63 -0.53
CA PHE A 156 -0.23 -3.11 -1.13
C PHE A 156 0.28 -4.28 -0.30
N ASP A 157 0.71 -5.35 -0.96
CA ASP A 157 1.01 -6.62 -0.30
C ASP A 157 2.51 -6.91 -0.17
N GLY A 158 3.37 -5.93 -0.42
CA GLY A 158 4.83 -6.11 -0.38
C GLY A 158 5.59 -4.81 -0.18
N ALA A 159 6.89 -4.93 0.12
CA ALA A 159 7.75 -3.79 0.41
C ALA A 159 8.00 -2.91 -0.84
N ALA A 160 7.95 -3.51 -2.04
CA ALA A 160 7.99 -2.81 -3.31
C ALA A 160 7.08 -3.46 -4.35
N VAL A 161 6.26 -2.64 -5.01
CA VAL A 161 5.22 -3.09 -5.94
C VAL A 161 5.17 -2.19 -7.18
N SER A 162 5.22 -2.76 -8.39
CA SER A 162 5.36 -2.00 -9.64
C SER A 162 4.67 -2.62 -10.87
N SER A 163 3.96 -1.83 -11.68
CA SER A 163 3.48 -2.32 -13.00
C SER A 163 4.57 -2.33 -14.07
N GLY A 164 5.55 -1.42 -13.97
CA GLY A 164 6.78 -1.43 -14.74
C GLY A 164 7.79 -2.39 -14.12
N GLY A 165 9.08 -2.16 -14.35
CA GLY A 165 10.15 -2.95 -13.73
C GLY A 165 10.56 -2.46 -12.34
N ILE A 166 11.28 -3.29 -11.60
CA ILE A 166 11.98 -2.89 -10.36
C ILE A 166 13.48 -3.08 -10.60
N PHE A 167 14.24 -2.00 -10.53
CA PHE A 167 15.67 -1.99 -10.80
C PHE A 167 16.40 -1.47 -9.57
N VAL A 168 17.15 -2.36 -8.90
CA VAL A 168 17.93 -2.01 -7.72
C VAL A 168 19.41 -2.17 -8.03
N ASP A 169 20.07 -1.05 -8.30
CA ASP A 169 21.52 -0.95 -8.40
C ASP A 169 22.09 -0.55 -7.05
N ALA A 170 22.49 -1.56 -6.28
CA ALA A 170 23.02 -1.39 -4.94
C ALA A 170 24.11 -2.44 -4.62
N ALA A 171 24.96 -2.15 -3.63
CA ALA A 171 25.94 -3.14 -3.20
C ALA A 171 25.29 -4.30 -2.43
N SER A 172 24.21 -4.07 -1.68
CA SER A 172 23.33 -5.09 -1.10
C SER A 172 21.85 -4.69 -1.06
N LEU A 173 20.96 -5.68 -0.98
CA LEU A 173 19.52 -5.52 -0.85
C LEU A 173 18.98 -6.44 0.25
N LEU A 174 18.35 -5.87 1.28
CA LEU A 174 17.58 -6.56 2.29
C LEU A 174 16.09 -6.33 2.04
N ILE A 175 15.34 -7.42 1.88
CA ILE A 175 13.89 -7.41 1.84
C ILE A 175 13.38 -7.94 3.18
N ALA A 176 12.63 -7.12 3.89
CA ALA A 176 12.11 -7.46 5.20
C ALA A 176 10.59 -7.26 5.26
N SER A 177 9.93 -7.89 6.23
CA SER A 177 8.54 -7.58 6.55
C SER A 177 8.23 -7.82 8.02
N GLU A 178 7.44 -6.93 8.61
CA GLU A 178 6.83 -7.15 9.93
C GLU A 178 5.66 -8.14 9.86
N ASP A 179 5.01 -8.25 8.69
CA ASP A 179 4.10 -9.35 8.38
C ASP A 179 4.87 -10.48 7.66
N PRO A 180 5.13 -11.61 8.32
CA PRO A 180 5.90 -12.71 7.74
C PRO A 180 5.29 -13.28 6.45
N ARG A 181 3.99 -13.08 6.20
CA ARG A 181 3.29 -13.54 5.00
C ARG A 181 3.49 -12.62 3.79
N ARG A 182 3.99 -11.42 4.02
CA ARG A 182 4.13 -10.34 3.02
C ARG A 182 5.59 -9.91 2.81
N ASN A 183 6.54 -10.78 3.14
CA ASN A 183 7.95 -10.54 2.84
C ASN A 183 8.23 -10.73 1.34
N GLN A 184 7.78 -9.78 0.53
CA GLN A 184 7.81 -9.91 -0.92
C GLN A 184 8.02 -8.59 -1.66
N ILE A 185 8.54 -8.70 -2.88
CA ILE A 185 8.52 -7.63 -3.89
C ILE A 185 7.87 -8.15 -5.18
N ARG A 186 7.10 -7.31 -5.86
CA ARG A 186 6.29 -7.72 -7.02
C ARG A 186 6.40 -6.73 -8.16
N SER A 187 6.50 -7.25 -9.38
CA SER A 187 6.63 -6.46 -10.59
C SER A 187 5.88 -7.10 -11.76
N ARG A 188 5.09 -6.33 -12.55
CA ARG A 188 4.61 -6.83 -13.85
C ARG A 188 5.70 -6.67 -14.94
N GLY A 189 6.70 -5.84 -14.70
CA GLY A 189 7.90 -5.72 -15.53
C GLY A 189 8.99 -6.69 -15.11
N GLU A 190 10.22 -6.40 -15.51
CA GLU A 190 11.41 -7.15 -15.12
C GLU A 190 11.87 -6.71 -13.72
N ILE A 191 12.48 -7.62 -12.95
CA ILE A 191 13.13 -7.28 -11.68
C ILE A 191 14.64 -7.46 -11.84
N ARG A 192 15.44 -6.45 -11.50
CA ARG A 192 16.90 -6.54 -11.40
C ARG A 192 17.34 -6.22 -9.98
N VAL A 193 18.06 -7.15 -9.37
CA VAL A 193 18.56 -7.03 -8.00
C VAL A 193 20.03 -7.45 -7.91
N PRO A 194 20.75 -7.07 -6.84
CA PRO A 194 22.14 -7.48 -6.63
C PRO A 194 22.34 -9.00 -6.62
N ALA A 195 23.58 -9.45 -6.70
CA ALA A 195 23.91 -10.87 -6.71
C ALA A 195 23.41 -11.59 -5.44
N GLY A 196 23.13 -12.90 -5.53
CA GLY A 196 22.46 -13.65 -4.46
C GLY A 196 23.16 -13.62 -3.08
N GLY A 197 24.48 -13.48 -3.00
CA GLY A 197 25.20 -13.32 -1.72
C GLY A 197 25.03 -11.93 -1.07
N LYS A 198 24.40 -11.00 -1.78
CA LYS A 198 24.13 -9.61 -1.40
C LYS A 198 22.62 -9.33 -1.35
N LEU A 199 21.79 -10.36 -1.55
CA LEU A 199 20.34 -10.30 -1.47
C LEU A 199 19.89 -11.10 -0.23
N LEU A 200 19.19 -10.46 0.70
CA LEU A 200 18.81 -11.05 1.98
C LEU A 200 17.30 -10.89 2.24
N PHE A 201 16.74 -11.82 3.04
CA PHE A 201 15.35 -11.79 3.50
C PHE A 201 15.25 -11.82 5.04
N GLU A 202 14.39 -10.98 5.62
CA GLU A 202 14.05 -10.95 7.07
C GLU A 202 12.52 -10.92 7.34
N PRO A 203 12.00 -11.47 8.44
CA PRO A 203 12.68 -12.32 9.43
C PRO A 203 13.05 -13.68 8.83
N LYS A 204 14.05 -14.34 9.42
CA LYS A 204 14.30 -15.77 9.18
C LYS A 204 13.15 -16.57 9.83
N LEU A 205 11.97 -16.58 9.21
CA LEU A 205 10.93 -17.51 9.62
C LEU A 205 11.46 -18.93 9.51
N GLU A 206 11.14 -19.78 10.47
CA GLU A 206 11.37 -21.21 10.39
C GLU A 206 10.40 -21.82 9.35
N GLY A 207 10.70 -21.57 8.08
CA GLY A 207 9.98 -22.06 6.91
C GLY A 207 10.95 -22.23 5.74
N PRO A 208 10.57 -23.02 4.71
CA PRO A 208 11.43 -23.24 3.56
C PRO A 208 11.67 -21.95 2.75
N ASP A 209 10.70 -21.02 2.76
CA ASP A 209 10.74 -19.77 2.01
C ASP A 209 10.82 -18.58 2.99
N LYS A 210 11.89 -17.79 2.90
CA LYS A 210 12.11 -16.59 3.75
C LYS A 210 11.47 -15.33 3.17
N GLY A 211 11.17 -15.32 1.88
CA GLY A 211 10.51 -14.24 1.18
C GLY A 211 10.35 -14.55 -0.31
N LEU A 212 9.66 -13.67 -1.03
CA LEU A 212 9.26 -13.89 -2.43
C LEU A 212 9.67 -12.74 -3.35
N ILE A 213 10.29 -13.06 -4.49
CA ILE A 213 10.42 -12.14 -5.63
C ILE A 213 9.53 -12.66 -6.75
N TRP A 214 8.56 -11.85 -7.13
CA TRP A 214 7.55 -12.18 -8.13
C TRP A 214 7.64 -11.24 -9.33
N SER A 215 7.74 -11.80 -10.53
CA SER A 215 7.81 -11.03 -11.78
C SER A 215 6.97 -11.68 -12.87
N GLN A 216 6.18 -10.88 -13.59
CA GLN A 216 5.49 -11.36 -14.80
C GLN A 216 6.45 -11.49 -15.99
N LYS A 217 7.58 -10.77 -15.97
CA LYS A 217 8.69 -10.95 -16.92
C LYS A 217 9.82 -11.73 -16.24
N ASP A 218 11.07 -11.42 -16.55
CA ASP A 218 12.21 -12.09 -15.95
C ASP A 218 12.59 -11.50 -14.58
N ILE A 219 13.41 -12.23 -13.83
CA ILE A 219 14.09 -11.76 -12.63
C ILE A 219 15.59 -11.98 -12.85
N LEU A 220 16.38 -10.91 -12.78
CA LEU A 220 17.82 -10.94 -12.91
C LEU A 220 18.45 -10.69 -11.54
N VAL A 221 19.25 -11.65 -11.09
CA VAL A 221 19.99 -11.57 -9.82
C VAL A 221 21.48 -11.50 -10.14
N GLY A 222 22.11 -10.35 -9.86
CA GLY A 222 23.50 -10.10 -10.25
C GLY A 222 23.72 -10.19 -11.77
N GLY A 223 22.74 -9.73 -12.56
CA GLY A 223 22.77 -9.74 -14.02
C GLY A 223 22.47 -11.09 -14.68
N ARG A 224 22.11 -12.13 -13.91
CA ARG A 224 21.75 -13.45 -14.45
C ARG A 224 20.27 -13.72 -14.27
N SER A 225 19.62 -14.15 -15.34
CA SER A 225 18.23 -14.61 -15.33
C SER A 225 18.06 -15.82 -14.39
N VAL A 226 17.07 -15.75 -13.50
CA VAL A 226 16.65 -16.91 -12.68
C VAL A 226 15.58 -17.74 -13.38
N SER A 227 15.21 -17.42 -14.62
CA SER A 227 14.41 -18.32 -15.45
C SER A 227 15.18 -19.60 -15.81
N ASP A 228 16.52 -19.59 -15.68
CA ASP A 228 17.38 -20.76 -15.80
C ASP A 228 17.39 -21.59 -14.48
N PRO A 229 16.88 -22.83 -14.45
CA PRO A 229 16.71 -23.61 -13.21
C PRO A 229 17.98 -23.79 -12.36
N PRO A 230 19.19 -24.02 -12.91
CA PRO A 230 20.43 -24.09 -12.13
C PRO A 230 20.78 -22.75 -11.44
N VAL A 231 20.48 -21.62 -12.08
CA VAL A 231 20.68 -20.29 -11.48
C VAL A 231 19.66 -20.08 -10.37
N MET A 232 18.38 -20.39 -10.62
CA MET A 232 17.30 -20.30 -9.63
C MET A 232 17.62 -21.11 -8.37
N ASN A 233 17.97 -22.39 -8.51
CA ASN A 233 18.28 -23.27 -7.38
C ASN A 233 19.47 -22.76 -6.56
N ARG A 234 20.50 -22.21 -7.23
CA ARG A 234 21.66 -21.62 -6.55
C ARG A 234 21.26 -20.36 -5.77
N VAL A 235 20.52 -19.45 -6.39
CA VAL A 235 20.11 -18.20 -5.74
C VAL A 235 19.13 -18.47 -4.59
N ALA A 236 18.15 -19.35 -4.79
CA ALA A 236 17.24 -19.79 -3.74
C ALA A 236 17.99 -20.44 -2.57
N GLY A 237 18.99 -21.29 -2.84
CA GLY A 237 19.83 -21.89 -1.79
C GLY A 237 20.67 -20.87 -1.01
N LEU A 238 21.15 -19.80 -1.66
CA LEU A 238 21.93 -18.74 -1.00
C LEU A 238 21.06 -17.80 -0.16
N THR A 239 19.92 -17.39 -0.70
CA THR A 239 19.05 -16.35 -0.10
C THR A 239 18.00 -16.95 0.84
N GLY A 240 17.60 -18.20 0.62
CA GLY A 240 16.41 -18.81 1.20
C GLY A 240 15.10 -18.23 0.66
N GLY A 241 15.14 -17.41 -0.39
CA GLY A 241 13.97 -16.81 -1.02
C GLY A 241 13.40 -17.67 -2.13
N ARG A 242 12.12 -17.44 -2.42
CA ARG A 242 11.42 -18.01 -3.57
C ARG A 242 11.40 -16.99 -4.71
N PHE A 243 11.62 -17.48 -5.94
CA PHE A 243 11.64 -16.67 -7.15
C PHE A 243 10.60 -17.20 -8.12
N ILE A 244 9.76 -16.32 -8.65
CA ILE A 244 8.72 -16.67 -9.62
C ILE A 244 8.88 -15.74 -10.84
N PRO A 245 9.81 -16.04 -11.77
CA PRO A 245 9.89 -15.36 -13.04
C PRO A 245 8.78 -15.87 -13.99
N GLY A 246 8.35 -15.03 -14.93
CA GLY A 246 7.36 -15.39 -15.96
C GLY A 246 5.98 -15.74 -15.39
N ALA A 247 5.61 -15.15 -14.27
CA ALA A 247 4.36 -15.46 -13.60
C ALA A 247 3.14 -15.17 -14.49
N LEU A 248 2.21 -16.12 -14.56
CA LEU A 248 1.03 -16.02 -15.43
C LEU A 248 -0.13 -15.22 -14.80
N ASN A 249 -0.17 -15.16 -13.47
CA ASN A 249 -1.24 -14.50 -12.75
C ASN A 249 -1.04 -12.99 -12.82
N ASN A 250 -2.10 -12.22 -13.04
CA ASN A 250 -2.03 -10.78 -12.82
C ASN A 250 -2.28 -10.50 -11.35
N TYR A 251 -1.65 -9.44 -10.85
CA TYR A 251 -2.03 -8.81 -9.60
C TYR A 251 -2.39 -7.37 -9.89
N ASP A 252 -3.33 -6.82 -9.14
CA ASP A 252 -3.73 -5.43 -9.31
C ASP A 252 -2.96 -4.52 -8.35
N ILE A 253 -2.63 -3.32 -8.83
CA ILE A 253 -2.01 -2.29 -8.00
C ILE A 253 -3.07 -1.23 -7.77
N HIS A 254 -3.38 -0.98 -6.51
CA HIS A 254 -4.45 -0.06 -6.16
C HIS A 254 -4.20 1.35 -6.73
N ASP A 255 -5.25 1.93 -7.30
CA ASP A 255 -5.29 3.30 -7.78
C ASP A 255 -5.56 4.29 -6.66
N LEU A 256 -4.57 4.55 -5.81
CA LEU A 256 -4.72 5.49 -4.72
C LEU A 256 -4.91 6.90 -5.27
N LYS A 257 -6.00 7.56 -4.89
CA LYS A 257 -6.26 8.96 -5.27
C LYS A 257 -5.90 9.89 -4.14
N ILE A 258 -5.43 11.10 -4.47
CA ILE A 258 -5.14 12.14 -3.46
C ILE A 258 -6.36 12.44 -2.58
N SER A 259 -7.56 12.40 -3.15
CA SER A 259 -8.83 12.62 -2.44
C SER A 259 -9.18 11.54 -1.41
N GLU A 260 -8.48 10.40 -1.43
CA GLU A 260 -8.69 9.28 -0.51
C GLU A 260 -7.74 9.33 0.69
N ILE A 261 -6.81 10.27 0.68
CA ILE A 261 -5.87 10.51 1.76
C ILE A 261 -6.50 11.56 2.67
N LYS A 262 -6.75 11.18 3.92
CA LYS A 262 -7.32 12.07 4.92
C LYS A 262 -6.30 13.17 5.31
N PRO A 263 -6.65 14.44 5.10
CA PRO A 263 -5.82 15.53 5.57
C PRO A 263 -5.95 15.69 7.10
N PRO A 264 -4.93 16.27 7.74
CA PRO A 264 -5.01 16.78 9.11
C PRO A 264 -6.14 17.80 9.31
N SER A 265 -6.51 18.04 10.57
CA SER A 265 -7.72 18.80 10.91
C SER A 265 -7.60 20.32 10.73
N ARG A 266 -6.39 20.89 10.86
CA ARG A 266 -6.17 22.34 10.79
C ARG A 266 -5.77 22.74 9.38
N ASN A 267 -6.69 23.31 8.61
CA ASN A 267 -6.40 23.72 7.24
C ASN A 267 -5.83 25.14 7.18
N GLY A 268 -4.80 25.34 6.36
CA GLY A 268 -4.28 26.65 5.95
C GLY A 268 -3.97 26.66 4.47
N THR A 269 -3.77 27.85 3.92
CA THR A 269 -3.44 28.03 2.50
C THR A 269 -2.10 28.72 2.36
N MET A 270 -1.34 28.34 1.35
CA MET A 270 -0.08 29.00 1.02
C MET A 270 -0.04 29.32 -0.46
N LYS A 271 0.56 30.47 -0.81
CA LYS A 271 0.69 30.87 -2.20
C LYS A 271 1.61 29.88 -2.92
N SER A 272 1.28 29.58 -4.18
CA SER A 272 2.18 28.80 -5.01
C SER A 272 3.47 29.55 -5.33
N GLY A 273 4.51 28.79 -5.64
CA GLY A 273 5.83 29.28 -6.00
C GLY A 273 6.95 28.52 -5.31
N ILE A 274 8.16 28.88 -5.69
CA ILE A 274 9.38 28.36 -5.09
C ILE A 274 9.91 29.38 -4.09
N TYR A 275 10.10 28.94 -2.85
CA TYR A 275 10.64 29.70 -1.73
C TYR A 275 12.15 29.45 -1.63
N LEU A 276 12.92 30.47 -2.00
CA LEU A 276 14.38 30.40 -2.06
C LEU A 276 15.00 31.13 -0.90
N PHE A 277 15.75 30.41 -0.07
CA PHE A 277 16.59 31.02 0.95
C PHE A 277 17.86 31.59 0.32
N ALA A 278 18.21 32.82 0.69
CA ALA A 278 19.39 33.50 0.17
C ALA A 278 20.05 34.40 1.23
N ARG A 279 21.31 34.73 0.99
CA ARG A 279 22.01 35.87 1.61
C ARG A 279 22.40 36.84 0.50
N GLU A 280 22.05 38.11 0.63
CA GLU A 280 22.51 39.13 -0.30
C GLU A 280 23.26 40.23 0.44
N GLU A 281 24.25 40.80 -0.21
CA GLU A 281 24.85 42.06 0.22
C GLU A 281 23.98 43.22 -0.26
N VAL A 282 23.43 43.99 0.68
CA VAL A 282 22.77 45.26 0.40
C VAL A 282 23.68 46.42 0.82
N GLU A 283 23.67 47.48 0.03
CA GLU A 283 24.41 48.70 0.36
C GLU A 283 23.50 49.69 1.11
N VAL A 284 23.98 50.15 2.26
CA VAL A 284 23.27 51.09 3.12
C VAL A 284 24.25 52.18 3.51
N GLY A 285 24.04 53.41 3.03
CA GLY A 285 24.90 54.54 3.38
C GLY A 285 26.37 54.37 2.99
N GLY A 286 26.68 53.52 2.00
CA GLY A 286 28.05 53.20 1.56
C GLY A 286 28.67 51.97 2.25
N GLU A 287 27.99 51.35 3.22
CA GLU A 287 28.41 50.11 3.85
C GLU A 287 27.67 48.91 3.27
N LYS A 288 28.38 47.79 3.09
CA LYS A 288 27.80 46.53 2.66
C LYS A 288 27.35 45.72 3.87
N VAL A 289 26.06 45.39 3.91
CA VAL A 289 25.45 44.55 4.95
C VAL A 289 24.91 43.29 4.29
N THR A 290 25.29 42.12 4.80
CA THR A 290 24.69 40.86 4.37
C THR A 290 23.37 40.66 5.11
N ILE A 291 22.28 40.49 4.37
CA ILE A 291 20.95 40.21 4.92
C ILE A 291 20.50 38.83 4.51
N ARG A 292 19.75 38.18 5.39
CA ARG A 292 19.09 36.90 5.14
C ARG A 292 17.71 37.15 4.60
N MET A 293 17.30 36.34 3.63
CA MET A 293 16.04 36.55 2.94
C MET A 293 15.43 35.26 2.42
N LEU A 294 14.13 35.35 2.17
CA LEU A 294 13.32 34.35 1.49
C LEU A 294 12.67 35.01 0.27
N GLN A 295 12.88 34.45 -0.91
CA GLN A 295 12.30 34.93 -2.16
C GLN A 295 11.23 33.96 -2.65
N ARG A 296 10.02 34.43 -2.96
CA ARG A 296 9.00 33.62 -3.65
C ARG A 296 9.07 33.89 -5.15
N ARG A 297 9.20 32.84 -5.96
CA ARG A 297 9.29 32.93 -7.44
C ARG A 297 8.21 32.11 -8.17
N THR A 298 7.84 32.55 -9.38
CA THR A 298 6.66 32.06 -10.14
C THR A 298 6.81 30.79 -10.98
N ARG A 299 8.00 30.19 -11.14
CA ARG A 299 8.26 29.11 -12.14
C ARG A 299 9.62 28.44 -11.88
N ALA A 300 9.99 27.24 -12.37
CA ALA A 300 9.31 25.93 -12.55
C ALA A 300 10.34 24.87 -12.11
N LEU A 301 9.87 23.81 -11.45
CA LEU A 301 10.69 22.62 -11.22
C LEU A 301 10.96 21.93 -12.55
N ASP A 302 12.21 21.83 -12.96
CA ASP A 302 12.63 20.98 -14.07
C ASP A 302 13.70 19.98 -13.64
N GLU A 303 14.07 19.06 -14.55
CA GLU A 303 15.09 18.03 -14.29
C GLU A 303 16.46 18.64 -13.91
N SER A 304 16.74 19.88 -14.34
CA SER A 304 17.96 20.62 -14.05
C SER A 304 17.90 21.39 -12.72
N GLY A 305 16.71 21.46 -12.10
CA GLY A 305 16.50 21.95 -10.75
C GLY A 305 15.65 23.20 -10.62
N PHE A 306 15.83 23.90 -9.50
CA PHE A 306 15.06 25.09 -9.14
C PHE A 306 15.57 26.31 -9.93
N GLN A 307 15.33 26.34 -11.24
CA GLN A 307 15.76 27.47 -12.05
C GLN A 307 14.77 28.64 -11.97
N GLY A 308 15.33 29.83 -11.73
CA GLY A 308 14.61 31.03 -11.33
C GLY A 308 13.52 31.49 -12.30
N GLY A 309 12.33 31.72 -11.75
CA GLY A 309 11.29 32.58 -12.32
C GLY A 309 11.42 34.05 -11.88
N THR A 310 10.38 34.84 -12.16
CA THR A 310 10.28 36.22 -11.68
C THR A 310 10.09 36.21 -10.16
N ILE A 311 10.82 37.08 -9.46
CA ILE A 311 10.61 37.30 -8.02
C ILE A 311 9.26 37.99 -7.85
N GLU A 312 8.35 37.35 -7.13
CA GLU A 312 7.04 37.92 -6.80
C GLU A 312 7.06 38.60 -5.45
N GLU A 313 7.71 37.98 -4.47
CA GLU A 313 7.75 38.47 -3.10
C GLU A 313 9.12 38.28 -2.49
N PHE A 314 9.43 39.17 -1.55
CA PHE A 314 10.67 39.21 -0.81
C PHE A 314 10.38 39.41 0.67
N TYR A 315 10.98 38.55 1.49
CA TYR A 315 10.89 38.56 2.93
C TYR A 315 12.29 38.64 3.53
N TYR A 316 12.47 39.46 4.56
CA TYR A 316 13.76 39.66 5.24
C TYR A 316 13.54 39.92 6.73
N MET A 317 14.57 39.65 7.53
CA MET A 317 14.54 39.88 8.98
C MET A 317 14.57 41.39 9.29
N ALA A 318 13.59 41.86 10.08
CA ALA A 318 13.51 43.23 10.53
C ALA A 318 14.74 43.56 11.40
N GLY A 319 15.41 44.66 11.08
CA GLY A 319 16.67 45.06 11.71
C GLY A 319 17.93 44.64 10.93
N GLU A 320 17.85 43.66 10.02
CA GLU A 320 18.98 43.34 9.14
C GLU A 320 19.07 44.29 7.94
N ALA A 321 17.93 44.75 7.41
CA ALA A 321 17.89 45.78 6.36
C ALA A 321 17.48 47.15 6.94
N PRO A 322 18.41 48.13 7.03
CA PRO A 322 18.12 49.47 7.49
C PRO A 322 17.14 50.20 6.56
N PRO A 323 16.40 51.21 7.05
CA PRO A 323 15.52 52.03 6.22
C PRO A 323 16.27 52.61 5.01
N GLY A 324 15.78 52.34 3.80
CA GLY A 324 16.38 52.84 2.55
C GLY A 324 17.39 51.92 1.88
N ALA A 325 17.65 50.71 2.42
CA ALA A 325 18.41 49.67 1.74
C ALA A 325 17.82 49.40 0.34
N ARG A 326 18.68 49.40 -0.69
CA ARG A 326 18.30 49.04 -2.06
C ARG A 326 18.94 47.72 -2.43
N LEU A 327 18.11 46.74 -2.76
CA LEU A 327 18.58 45.54 -3.46
C LEU A 327 19.08 45.95 -4.85
N ALA A 328 20.23 45.43 -5.25
CA ALA A 328 20.83 45.75 -6.53
C ALA A 328 19.85 45.44 -7.69
N GLY A 329 19.34 46.49 -8.34
CA GLY A 329 18.62 46.37 -9.61
C GLY A 329 17.12 46.05 -9.55
N THR A 330 16.47 45.99 -8.39
CA THR A 330 15.01 45.75 -8.32
C THR A 330 14.32 46.61 -7.26
N SER A 331 13.24 47.31 -7.66
CA SER A 331 12.41 48.15 -6.77
C SER A 331 11.30 47.32 -6.11
N ILE A 332 11.63 46.15 -5.57
CA ILE A 332 10.62 45.30 -4.92
C ILE A 332 10.45 45.82 -3.50
N GLU A 333 9.22 46.23 -3.17
CA GLU A 333 8.84 46.54 -1.79
C GLU A 333 8.94 45.26 -0.96
N GLY A 334 10.01 45.15 -0.19
CA GLY A 334 10.23 44.02 0.68
C GLY A 334 9.34 44.07 1.92
N ARG A 335 8.94 42.90 2.44
CA ARG A 335 8.25 42.81 3.73
C ARG A 335 9.25 42.46 4.83
N ALA A 336 9.46 43.38 5.77
CA ALA A 336 10.20 43.12 6.99
C ALA A 336 9.41 42.15 7.88
N LEU A 337 10.09 41.14 8.41
CA LEU A 337 9.55 40.16 9.36
C LEU A 337 10.14 40.41 10.74
N ASP A 338 9.31 40.48 11.78
CA ASP A 338 9.83 40.65 13.13
C ASP A 338 10.65 39.42 13.54
N PRO A 339 11.92 39.54 13.94
CA PRO A 339 12.71 38.40 14.41
C PRO A 339 12.10 37.68 15.63
N ALA A 340 11.23 38.35 16.41
CA ALA A 340 10.52 37.75 17.52
C ALA A 340 9.24 37.00 17.11
N GLU A 341 8.75 37.20 15.88
CA GLU A 341 7.55 36.56 15.35
C GLU A 341 7.89 35.79 14.06
N PRO A 342 8.05 34.45 14.12
CA PRO A 342 8.33 33.67 12.92
C PRO A 342 7.30 34.00 11.84
N TRP A 343 7.72 34.07 10.57
CA TRP A 343 6.77 34.37 9.50
C TRP A 343 5.70 33.30 9.44
N LEU A 344 4.48 33.69 9.81
CA LEU A 344 3.31 32.84 9.79
C LEU A 344 2.61 32.96 8.44
N VAL A 345 2.62 31.88 7.65
CA VAL A 345 1.59 31.70 6.61
C VAL A 345 0.38 31.07 7.31
N ASP A 346 -0.70 31.84 7.41
CA ASP A 346 -1.96 31.45 8.07
C ASP A 346 -1.85 30.92 9.52
N GLY A 347 -0.72 31.17 10.20
CA GLY A 347 -0.48 30.67 11.57
C GLY A 347 0.01 29.22 11.64
N LEU A 348 0.19 28.55 10.50
CA LEU A 348 0.49 27.11 10.42
C LEU A 348 1.86 26.78 9.82
N VAL A 349 2.47 27.70 9.08
CA VAL A 349 3.84 27.56 8.59
C VAL A 349 4.70 28.63 9.23
N LYS A 350 5.83 28.24 9.81
CA LYS A 350 6.84 29.13 10.39
C LYS A 350 8.11 29.05 9.55
N VAL A 351 8.78 30.18 9.36
CA VAL A 351 10.11 30.21 8.74
C VAL A 351 11.14 30.73 9.73
N ASP A 352 12.19 29.96 9.92
CA ASP A 352 13.35 30.28 10.75
C ASP A 352 14.55 30.61 9.83
N PHE A 353 15.04 31.86 9.92
CA PHE A 353 16.17 32.35 9.12
C PHE A 353 17.53 32.09 9.77
N ASP A 354 17.57 31.69 11.05
CA ASP A 354 18.80 31.26 11.72
C ASP A 354 19.18 29.86 11.27
N ASP A 355 18.20 28.95 11.25
CA ASP A 355 18.39 27.56 10.87
C ASP A 355 18.03 27.24 9.41
N TRP A 356 17.54 28.23 8.65
CA TRP A 356 17.06 28.07 7.27
C TRP A 356 15.95 27.02 7.17
N GLU A 357 15.05 27.01 8.15
CA GLU A 357 14.04 25.98 8.33
C GLU A 357 12.64 26.50 7.98
N VAL A 358 11.86 25.68 7.28
CA VAL A 358 10.42 25.85 7.10
C VAL A 358 9.74 24.80 7.96
N TRP A 359 8.97 25.23 8.95
CA TRP A 359 8.27 24.37 9.89
C TRP A 359 6.77 24.40 9.62
N VAL A 360 6.19 23.24 9.34
CA VAL A 360 4.75 23.02 9.29
C VAL A 360 4.27 22.53 10.65
N ASP A 361 3.34 23.27 11.24
CA ASP A 361 2.79 23.03 12.58
C ASP A 361 2.06 21.68 12.66
N GLU A 362 1.95 21.12 13.87
CA GLU A 362 1.28 19.84 14.08
C GLU A 362 -0.21 19.90 13.70
N ASP A 363 -0.71 18.79 13.15
CA ASP A 363 -2.06 18.65 12.61
C ASP A 363 -2.44 19.67 11.52
N ALA A 364 -1.47 20.35 10.93
CA ALA A 364 -1.70 21.31 9.86
C ALA A 364 -1.78 20.62 8.49
N ASN A 365 -2.73 21.06 7.67
CA ASN A 365 -2.85 20.77 6.25
C ASN A 365 -2.68 22.05 5.46
N ILE A 366 -1.55 22.21 4.79
CA ILE A 366 -1.25 23.38 3.96
C ILE A 366 -1.64 23.09 2.52
N GLN A 367 -2.62 23.81 2.00
CA GLN A 367 -3.05 23.71 0.61
C GLN A 367 -2.33 24.76 -0.25
N VAL A 368 -1.76 24.32 -1.37
CA VAL A 368 -1.08 25.17 -2.35
C VAL A 368 -1.70 24.94 -3.72
N ASP A 369 -2.29 25.99 -4.30
CA ASP A 369 -2.82 25.95 -5.66
C ASP A 369 -1.75 26.38 -6.68
N GLY A 370 -1.10 25.40 -7.28
CA GLY A 370 0.05 25.54 -8.17
C GLY A 370 1.24 24.74 -7.66
N ASP A 371 2.45 25.13 -8.04
CA ASP A 371 3.67 24.45 -7.60
C ASP A 371 4.09 24.93 -6.21
N PHE A 372 4.78 24.06 -5.46
CA PHE A 372 5.39 24.40 -4.18
C PHE A 372 6.84 23.96 -4.19
N GLY A 373 7.72 24.82 -3.69
CA GLY A 373 9.05 24.32 -3.37
C GLY A 373 9.83 25.14 -2.37
N VAL A 374 10.81 24.48 -1.77
CA VAL A 374 11.77 25.06 -0.82
C VAL A 374 13.16 24.72 -1.34
N ALA A 375 13.97 25.74 -1.61
CA ALA A 375 15.30 25.54 -2.15
C ALA A 375 16.26 26.64 -1.72
N SER A 376 17.54 26.44 -2.06
CA SER A 376 18.56 27.42 -1.80
C SER A 376 18.90 28.22 -3.06
N TYR A 377 19.08 29.52 -2.92
CA TYR A 377 19.69 30.33 -3.98
C TYR A 377 21.22 30.18 -4.01
N GLN A 378 21.83 29.79 -2.89
CA GLN A 378 23.28 29.73 -2.72
C GLN A 378 23.71 28.36 -2.18
N ASN A 379 24.77 27.81 -2.77
CA ASN A 379 25.26 26.47 -2.44
C ASN A 379 25.71 26.28 -0.97
N THR A 380 25.85 27.39 -0.22
CA THR A 380 26.25 27.42 1.19
C THR A 380 25.09 27.36 2.17
N ILE A 381 23.84 27.51 1.69
CA ILE A 381 22.63 27.43 2.50
C ILE A 381 21.97 26.09 2.22
N VAL A 382 21.63 25.37 3.29
CA VAL A 382 20.97 24.07 3.23
C VAL A 382 19.62 24.21 3.91
N PRO A 383 18.55 24.53 3.16
CA PRO A 383 17.24 24.72 3.76
C PRO A 383 16.72 23.39 4.29
N ARG A 384 15.91 23.46 5.34
CA ARG A 384 15.31 22.29 5.96
C ARG A 384 13.80 22.42 5.95
N LEU A 385 13.11 21.35 5.58
CA LEU A 385 11.65 21.24 5.77
C LEU A 385 11.38 20.35 6.99
N ARG A 386 10.58 20.88 7.92
CA ARG A 386 10.20 20.19 9.14
C ARG A 386 8.69 20.05 9.28
N PHE A 387 8.26 18.84 9.64
CA PHE A 387 6.87 18.49 9.90
C PHE A 387 6.69 18.14 11.38
N GLY A 388 5.90 18.92 12.12
CA GLY A 388 5.66 18.67 13.55
C GLY A 388 6.93 18.51 14.40
N GLU A 389 6.80 17.89 15.57
CA GLU A 389 7.95 17.42 16.36
C GLU A 389 8.26 15.94 16.10
N LEU A 390 9.55 15.57 16.07
CA LEU A 390 9.95 14.17 15.99
C LEU A 390 9.68 13.46 17.32
N ARG A 391 9.15 12.24 17.24
CA ARG A 391 9.02 11.31 18.37
C ARG A 391 10.40 10.86 18.85
N GLY A 392 11.03 11.64 19.74
CA GLY A 392 12.39 11.35 20.19
C GLY A 392 13.01 12.27 21.24
N GLY A 393 12.29 13.28 21.71
CA GLY A 393 12.71 14.12 22.84
C GLY A 393 12.48 13.46 24.20
N VAL A 394 13.21 12.38 24.53
CA VAL A 394 13.44 11.83 25.89
C VAL A 394 12.20 11.42 26.73
N SER A 395 10.97 11.70 26.33
CA SER A 395 9.77 11.32 27.09
C SER A 395 9.14 10.06 26.49
N ASN A 396 9.08 8.99 27.29
CA ASN A 396 8.43 7.72 26.94
C ASN A 396 6.89 7.81 26.97
N GLN A 397 6.30 8.97 26.70
CA GLN A 397 4.86 9.07 26.56
C GLN A 397 4.49 8.97 25.08
N GLU A 398 3.68 7.96 24.77
CA GLU A 398 2.98 7.81 23.49
C GLU A 398 1.89 8.88 23.39
N GLU A 399 2.25 10.16 23.38
CA GLU A 399 1.33 11.20 22.94
C GLU A 399 1.21 11.09 21.43
N ASN A 400 -0.03 11.09 20.92
CA ASN A 400 -0.32 11.15 19.49
C ASN A 400 0.36 12.40 18.92
N VAL A 401 1.48 12.22 18.23
CA VAL A 401 2.18 13.31 17.58
C VAL A 401 1.41 13.62 16.31
N GLY A 402 0.74 14.78 16.27
CA GLY A 402 -0.08 15.19 15.14
C GLY A 402 0.70 15.14 13.82
N SER A 403 0.13 14.52 12.79
CA SER A 403 0.72 14.50 11.45
C SER A 403 0.39 15.78 10.70
N SER A 404 1.37 16.38 10.06
CA SER A 404 1.18 17.56 9.21
C SER A 404 1.26 17.19 7.72
N SER A 405 0.72 18.02 6.83
CA SER A 405 0.75 17.75 5.40
C SER A 405 0.84 19.02 4.57
N ILE A 406 1.46 18.90 3.41
CA ILE A 406 1.43 19.89 2.34
C ILE A 406 0.77 19.23 1.13
N THR A 407 -0.35 19.78 0.70
CA THR A 407 -1.16 19.32 -0.44
C THR A 407 -1.08 20.33 -1.58
N VAL A 408 -0.66 19.87 -2.76
CA VAL A 408 -0.24 20.72 -3.88
C VAL A 408 -0.88 20.24 -5.18
N THR A 409 -1.54 21.15 -5.93
CA THR A 409 -2.14 20.81 -7.25
C THR A 409 -1.09 20.74 -8.37
N GLY A 410 0.08 21.34 -8.16
CA GLY A 410 1.24 21.29 -9.04
C GLY A 410 2.31 20.30 -8.60
N ASP A 411 3.56 20.63 -8.91
CA ASP A 411 4.73 19.86 -8.51
C ASP A 411 5.25 20.30 -7.13
N ILE A 412 5.79 19.36 -6.35
CA ILE A 412 6.54 19.62 -5.12
C ILE A 412 8.02 19.51 -5.40
N GLY A 413 8.79 20.50 -4.96
CA GLY A 413 10.25 20.50 -5.04
C GLY A 413 10.89 20.86 -3.72
N ILE A 414 11.70 19.97 -3.15
CA ILE A 414 12.42 20.27 -1.91
C ILE A 414 13.91 20.01 -2.08
N GLU A 415 14.73 21.00 -1.78
CA GLU A 415 16.17 20.86 -1.58
C GLU A 415 16.47 20.84 -0.09
N GLY A 416 17.44 20.03 0.31
CA GLY A 416 17.88 19.95 1.69
C GLY A 416 17.07 18.97 2.56
N PRO A 417 17.39 18.88 3.87
CA PRO A 417 16.85 17.84 4.71
C PRO A 417 15.35 17.94 4.93
N ILE A 418 14.69 16.79 4.98
CA ILE A 418 13.28 16.67 5.33
C ILE A 418 13.18 15.82 6.60
N VAL A 419 12.54 16.38 7.63
CA VAL A 419 12.53 15.80 8.97
C VAL A 419 11.15 15.93 9.59
N GLY A 420 10.70 14.92 10.33
CA GLY A 420 9.48 15.01 11.14
C GLY A 420 8.36 14.08 10.68
N THR A 421 7.17 14.29 11.25
CA THR A 421 5.95 13.50 11.03
C THR A 421 5.00 14.20 10.06
N GLY A 422 5.05 13.84 8.78
CA GLY A 422 4.17 14.48 7.81
C GLY A 422 4.08 13.86 6.42
N LYS A 423 3.21 14.45 5.61
CA LYS A 423 2.84 13.99 4.27
C LYS A 423 3.14 15.05 3.21
N LEU A 424 3.77 14.64 2.11
CA LEU A 424 3.89 15.44 0.89
C LEU A 424 2.94 14.89 -0.16
N LEU A 425 1.93 15.67 -0.54
CA LEU A 425 0.87 15.24 -1.47
C LEU A 425 0.88 16.15 -2.70
N ALA A 426 1.32 15.63 -3.85
CA ALA A 426 1.30 16.35 -5.12
C ALA A 426 0.35 15.69 -6.12
N GLU A 427 -0.52 16.46 -6.77
CA GLU A 427 -1.31 15.97 -7.92
C GLU A 427 -0.43 15.69 -9.15
N LYS A 428 0.78 16.25 -9.20
CA LYS A 428 1.81 15.96 -10.20
C LYS A 428 3.00 15.25 -9.59
N SER A 429 4.21 15.80 -9.72
CA SER A 429 5.47 15.15 -9.37
C SER A 429 6.00 15.63 -8.03
N VAL A 430 6.77 14.79 -7.37
CA VAL A 430 7.55 15.14 -6.18
C VAL A 430 9.04 15.00 -6.51
N HIS A 431 9.78 16.10 -6.42
CA HIS A 431 11.22 16.18 -6.67
C HIS A 431 11.94 16.49 -5.35
N LEU A 432 12.68 15.52 -4.83
CA LEU A 432 13.44 15.69 -3.60
C LEU A 432 14.93 15.67 -3.89
N ARG A 433 15.64 16.65 -3.34
CA ARG A 433 17.10 16.71 -3.30
C ARG A 433 17.63 16.75 -1.87
N PRO A 434 17.40 15.70 -1.07
CA PRO A 434 17.74 15.72 0.33
C PRO A 434 19.24 15.52 0.56
N ASN A 435 19.86 16.35 1.40
CA ASN A 435 21.16 16.00 1.98
C ASN A 435 21.06 14.72 2.84
N TYR A 436 19.95 14.61 3.57
CA TYR A 436 19.48 13.41 4.24
C TYR A 436 17.96 13.51 4.38
N ALA A 437 17.27 12.38 4.47
CA ALA A 437 15.83 12.33 4.70
C ALA A 437 15.57 11.46 5.92
N MET A 438 14.83 11.99 6.89
CA MET A 438 14.26 11.21 7.98
C MET A 438 12.79 11.60 8.07
N VAL A 439 12.05 11.15 7.06
CA VAL A 439 10.61 11.40 6.94
C VAL A 439 9.92 10.20 7.56
N GLU A 440 9.31 10.43 8.70
CA GLU A 440 8.50 9.44 9.38
C GLU A 440 7.04 9.77 9.10
N ALA A 441 6.27 8.81 8.62
CA ALA A 441 4.84 8.92 8.74
C ALA A 441 4.50 8.55 10.19
N ASP A 442 3.69 9.37 10.87
CA ASP A 442 3.17 9.01 12.20
C ASP A 442 2.49 7.63 12.16
N VAL A 443 2.41 6.94 13.30
CA VAL A 443 1.79 5.60 13.40
C VAL A 443 0.30 5.63 13.03
N GLU A 444 -0.34 6.80 13.11
CA GLU A 444 -1.69 7.07 12.59
C GLU A 444 -1.69 7.81 11.23
N SER A 445 -0.51 8.05 10.64
CA SER A 445 -0.33 8.72 9.35
C SER A 445 0.22 7.75 8.33
N ASP A 446 -0.60 7.47 7.34
CA ASP A 446 -0.48 6.26 6.52
C ASP A 446 0.40 6.42 5.26
N LEU A 447 1.08 7.57 5.14
CA LEU A 447 1.66 8.01 3.87
C LEU A 447 2.72 9.07 4.11
N SER A 448 3.92 8.88 3.54
CA SER A 448 4.97 9.90 3.56
C SER A 448 4.90 10.78 2.31
N ILE A 449 4.76 10.15 1.14
CA ILE A 449 4.86 10.85 -0.15
C ILE A 449 3.86 10.26 -1.14
N TYR A 450 3.04 11.14 -1.74
CA TYR A 450 2.17 10.85 -2.86
C TYR A 450 2.50 11.77 -4.04
N ALA A 451 2.68 11.17 -5.22
CA ALA A 451 2.78 11.87 -6.48
C ALA A 451 1.77 11.29 -7.48
N GLY A 452 0.91 12.16 -8.01
CA GLY A 452 0.00 11.82 -9.12
C GLY A 452 0.72 11.51 -10.44
N THR A 453 2.03 11.77 -10.52
CA THR A 453 2.92 11.31 -11.59
C THR A 453 4.16 10.61 -11.01
N ASN A 454 5.30 11.30 -10.93
CA ASN A 454 6.60 10.71 -10.60
C ASN A 454 7.09 11.15 -9.22
N ILE A 455 7.84 10.27 -8.55
CA ILE A 455 8.70 10.62 -7.43
C ILE A 455 10.15 10.53 -7.91
N ASP A 456 10.90 11.61 -7.80
CA ASP A 456 12.32 11.67 -8.16
C ASP A 456 13.13 12.17 -6.96
N ILE A 457 13.90 11.28 -6.36
CA ILE A 457 14.77 11.56 -5.22
C ILE A 457 16.21 11.47 -5.71
N ARG A 458 16.97 12.55 -5.62
CA ARG A 458 18.37 12.61 -6.07
C ARG A 458 19.25 13.28 -5.00
N PRO A 459 20.57 13.09 -5.03
CA PRO A 459 21.46 13.86 -4.18
C PRO A 459 21.37 15.36 -4.52
N PRO A 460 21.65 16.27 -3.56
CA PRO A 460 21.73 17.70 -3.84
C PRO A 460 22.92 18.01 -4.76
N PHE A 461 22.87 19.15 -5.46
CA PHE A 461 23.94 19.55 -6.38
C PHE A 461 25.26 19.90 -5.69
N ASN A 462 25.20 20.23 -4.40
CA ASN A 462 26.31 20.84 -3.66
C ASN A 462 26.85 19.89 -2.60
N ASP A 463 27.88 19.13 -2.98
CA ASP A 463 28.63 18.27 -2.06
C ASP A 463 29.70 19.03 -1.25
N GLU A 464 29.93 20.32 -1.55
CA GLU A 464 31.00 21.12 -0.93
C GLU A 464 30.76 21.44 0.55
N ALA A 465 29.51 21.37 1.03
CA ALA A 465 29.20 21.39 2.45
C ALA A 465 29.50 20.01 3.05
N GLY A 466 30.79 19.69 3.21
CA GLY A 466 31.36 18.40 3.65
C GLY A 466 30.92 17.87 5.03
N GLN A 467 29.79 18.34 5.57
CA GLN A 467 29.15 17.86 6.81
C GLN A 467 27.99 16.88 6.58
N THR A 468 27.61 16.57 5.32
CA THR A 468 26.42 15.74 5.02
C THR A 468 26.70 14.44 4.27
N ALA A 469 27.97 14.03 4.12
CA ALA A 469 28.36 12.92 3.25
C ALA A 469 27.90 11.52 3.70
N ASP A 470 27.60 11.32 4.99
CA ASP A 470 27.40 9.97 5.56
C ASP A 470 26.02 9.75 6.22
N ARG A 471 24.99 10.49 5.81
CA ARG A 471 23.65 10.31 6.39
C ARG A 471 22.74 9.50 5.47
N ASP A 472 22.06 8.53 6.06
CA ASP A 472 21.17 7.62 5.37
C ASP A 472 19.89 8.32 4.88
N LEU A 473 19.25 7.77 3.85
CA LEU A 473 17.91 8.13 3.44
C LEU A 473 16.92 7.16 4.10
N VAL A 474 16.11 7.66 5.01
CA VAL A 474 15.11 6.88 5.74
C VAL A 474 13.72 7.45 5.47
N PHE A 475 12.89 6.63 4.82
CA PHE A 475 11.47 6.89 4.61
C PHE A 475 10.67 5.85 5.38
N ARG A 476 9.86 6.29 6.33
CA ARG A 476 8.88 5.42 7.00
C ARG A 476 7.49 5.83 6.55
N GLY A 477 6.78 4.93 5.88
CA GLY A 477 5.48 5.19 5.30
C GLY A 477 5.34 4.65 3.88
N LEU A 478 4.22 5.00 3.23
CA LEU A 478 4.00 4.74 1.83
C LEU A 478 4.70 5.80 0.96
N LEU A 479 5.47 5.34 -0.03
CA LEU A 479 5.93 6.12 -1.19
C LEU A 479 5.10 5.71 -2.40
N TYR A 480 4.15 6.55 -2.82
CA TYR A 480 3.25 6.25 -3.93
C TYR A 480 3.52 7.16 -5.13
N ALA A 481 3.98 6.59 -6.24
CA ALA A 481 4.05 7.23 -7.54
C ALA A 481 3.02 6.59 -8.49
N ALA A 482 2.19 7.40 -9.13
CA ALA A 482 1.28 6.90 -10.15
C ALA A 482 2.05 6.35 -11.38
N GLU A 483 3.18 6.97 -11.71
CA GLU A 483 4.07 6.59 -12.80
C GLU A 483 5.40 6.05 -12.23
N ASP A 484 6.53 6.75 -12.38
CA ASP A 484 7.85 6.26 -11.99
C ASP A 484 8.26 6.72 -10.58
N LEU A 485 8.89 5.80 -9.83
CA LEU A 485 9.64 6.10 -8.61
C LEU A 485 11.12 5.93 -8.90
N SER A 486 11.89 7.02 -8.84
CA SER A 486 13.34 7.03 -9.06
C SER A 486 14.05 7.56 -7.82
N ILE A 487 15.00 6.78 -7.31
CA ILE A 487 15.82 7.15 -6.15
C ILE A 487 17.29 6.97 -6.54
N THR A 488 18.02 8.05 -6.64
CA THR A 488 19.47 8.07 -6.80
C THR A 488 20.09 8.46 -5.46
N THR A 489 21.02 7.66 -4.97
CA THR A 489 21.76 7.94 -3.73
C THR A 489 23.21 8.28 -4.03
N ARG A 490 23.99 8.64 -3.00
CA ARG A 490 25.45 8.72 -3.13
C ARG A 490 26.11 7.34 -2.97
N PRO A 491 27.29 7.12 -3.57
CA PRO A 491 28.12 5.97 -3.22
C PRO A 491 28.37 5.96 -1.70
N ASN A 492 28.11 4.84 -1.02
CA ASN A 492 28.19 4.65 0.45
C ASN A 492 26.98 5.11 1.27
N GLN A 493 25.89 5.57 0.64
CA GLN A 493 24.68 5.94 1.36
C GLN A 493 23.70 4.75 1.45
N LEU A 494 23.22 4.45 2.66
CA LEU A 494 22.12 3.50 2.88
C LEU A 494 20.79 4.15 2.51
N LEU A 495 19.97 3.42 1.76
CA LEU A 495 18.55 3.72 1.56
C LEU A 495 17.71 2.74 2.38
N ARG A 496 16.82 3.27 3.21
CA ARG A 496 15.86 2.51 3.99
C ARG A 496 14.45 3.00 3.72
N ILE A 497 13.58 2.09 3.31
CA ILE A 497 12.15 2.32 3.15
C ILE A 497 11.43 1.31 4.06
N GLU A 498 10.75 1.81 5.09
CA GLU A 498 9.92 1.02 6.01
C GLU A 498 8.44 1.37 5.74
N GLY A 499 7.63 0.42 5.24
CA GLY A 499 6.29 0.69 4.71
C GLY A 499 6.12 0.06 3.34
N ALA A 500 5.87 0.84 2.29
CA ALA A 500 5.82 0.31 0.93
C ALA A 500 6.29 1.35 -0.10
N ALA A 501 6.95 0.88 -1.16
CA ALA A 501 7.28 1.66 -2.34
C ALA A 501 6.43 1.19 -3.53
N VAL A 502 5.65 2.09 -4.14
CA VAL A 502 4.68 1.75 -5.17
C VAL A 502 4.86 2.62 -6.40
N ALA A 503 4.95 1.97 -7.56
CA ALA A 503 4.90 2.59 -8.89
C ALA A 503 3.71 1.99 -9.68
N ARG A 504 2.57 2.68 -9.70
CA ARG A 504 1.30 2.09 -10.16
C ARG A 504 1.34 1.72 -11.63
N ASN A 505 1.78 2.62 -12.51
CA ASN A 505 1.87 2.42 -13.96
C ASN A 505 3.31 2.41 -14.47
N GLY A 506 4.26 2.90 -13.68
CA GLY A 506 5.67 3.00 -14.04
C GLY A 506 6.56 2.01 -13.29
N LYS A 507 7.84 2.34 -13.24
CA LYS A 507 8.92 1.50 -12.69
C LYS A 507 9.47 2.08 -11.39
N ILE A 508 10.03 1.20 -10.57
CA ILE A 508 10.86 1.59 -9.42
C ILE A 508 12.33 1.46 -9.82
N ASN A 509 13.09 2.54 -9.71
CA ASN A 509 14.54 2.54 -9.93
C ASN A 509 15.26 3.05 -8.68
N ILE A 510 16.25 2.30 -8.23
CA ILE A 510 17.17 2.68 -7.15
C ILE A 510 18.58 2.60 -7.72
N TYR A 511 19.33 3.70 -7.65
CA TYR A 511 20.65 3.86 -8.24
C TYR A 511 21.71 4.21 -7.19
N ASP A 512 22.90 3.64 -7.35
CA ASP A 512 24.13 4.00 -6.64
C ASP A 512 24.09 3.85 -5.10
N ALA A 513 23.22 2.99 -4.57
CA ALA A 513 23.11 2.76 -3.12
C ALA A 513 24.17 1.78 -2.61
N SER A 514 24.73 2.03 -1.42
CA SER A 514 25.57 0.98 -0.80
C SER A 514 24.71 -0.18 -0.36
N ASP A 515 23.65 0.12 0.37
CA ASP A 515 22.74 -0.85 0.92
C ASP A 515 21.31 -0.33 0.72
N VAL A 516 20.41 -1.25 0.41
CA VAL A 516 18.98 -0.95 0.29
C VAL A 516 18.22 -1.85 1.26
N VAL A 517 17.42 -1.26 2.13
CA VAL A 517 16.51 -1.97 3.03
C VAL A 517 15.09 -1.63 2.64
N LEU A 518 14.36 -2.61 2.11
CA LEU A 518 12.94 -2.52 1.83
C LEU A 518 12.21 -3.37 2.88
N ARG A 519 11.57 -2.72 3.85
CA ARG A 519 10.86 -3.39 4.94
C ARG A 519 9.37 -3.12 4.82
N TYR A 520 8.57 -4.13 4.55
CA TYR A 520 7.12 -3.99 4.64
C TYR A 520 6.69 -3.83 6.10
N SER A 521 5.93 -2.79 6.38
CA SER A 521 5.28 -2.59 7.69
C SER A 521 3.80 -2.30 7.46
N PRO A 522 2.90 -3.22 7.86
CA PRO A 522 1.46 -3.01 7.74
C PRO A 522 1.01 -1.79 8.55
N LEU A 523 1.74 -1.44 9.61
CA LEU A 523 1.44 -0.31 10.49
C LEU A 523 1.29 1.00 9.70
N TYR A 524 2.14 1.20 8.69
CA TYR A 524 2.13 2.43 7.90
C TYR A 524 1.25 2.38 6.65
N VAL A 525 0.81 1.20 6.21
CA VAL A 525 0.14 1.04 4.90
C VAL A 525 -1.35 0.70 5.08
N ASP A 526 -1.67 -0.13 6.08
CA ASP A 526 -3.01 -0.70 6.25
C ASP A 526 -3.99 0.32 6.83
N THR A 527 -3.48 1.36 7.49
CA THR A 527 -4.27 2.45 8.02
C THR A 527 -4.97 3.25 6.91
N LEU A 528 -4.39 3.36 5.69
CA LEU A 528 -5.07 3.95 4.52
C LEU A 528 -6.36 3.21 4.18
N VAL A 529 -6.38 1.89 4.36
CA VAL A 529 -7.52 1.05 3.95
C VAL A 529 -8.78 1.38 4.75
N LYS A 530 -8.61 1.89 5.98
CA LYS A 530 -9.69 2.29 6.88
C LYS A 530 -10.52 3.43 6.28
N GLU A 531 -9.83 4.40 5.70
CA GLU A 531 -10.42 5.65 5.19
C GLU A 531 -10.93 5.52 3.74
N LEU A 532 -10.65 4.41 3.06
CA LEU A 532 -11.17 4.19 1.71
C LEU A 532 -12.71 4.16 1.70
N PRO A 533 -13.35 4.71 0.66
CA PRO A 533 -14.79 4.60 0.49
C PRO A 533 -15.24 3.14 0.30
N ASP A 534 -16.51 2.88 0.57
CA ASP A 534 -17.15 1.59 0.25
C ASP A 534 -16.94 1.23 -1.23
N GLY A 535 -16.78 -0.06 -1.54
CA GLY A 535 -16.50 -0.56 -2.89
C GLY A 535 -15.03 -0.47 -3.32
N ARG A 536 -14.15 0.11 -2.49
CA ARG A 536 -12.70 0.20 -2.76
C ARG A 536 -11.83 -0.71 -1.88
N ILE A 537 -12.43 -1.46 -0.96
CA ILE A 537 -11.71 -2.45 -0.17
C ILE A 537 -11.78 -3.83 -0.80
N HIS A 538 -10.76 -4.63 -0.54
CA HIS A 538 -10.76 -6.05 -0.82
C HIS A 538 -10.73 -6.82 0.49
N LEU A 539 -11.40 -7.97 0.54
CA LEU A 539 -11.33 -8.88 1.68
C LEU A 539 -10.48 -10.09 1.34
N GLU A 540 -9.57 -10.45 2.23
CA GLU A 540 -8.80 -11.68 2.14
C GLU A 540 -9.22 -12.67 3.22
N ARG A 541 -9.08 -13.96 2.89
CA ARG A 541 -9.42 -15.05 3.80
C ARG A 541 -8.25 -15.34 4.73
N ALA A 542 -8.45 -15.10 6.02
CA ALA A 542 -7.45 -15.36 7.05
C ALA A 542 -7.55 -16.77 7.65
N LEU A 543 -8.77 -17.31 7.77
CA LEU A 543 -9.03 -18.65 8.31
C LEU A 543 -10.18 -19.31 7.56
N TRP A 544 -10.04 -20.62 7.30
CA TRP A 544 -11.12 -21.50 6.84
C TRP A 544 -11.09 -22.76 7.68
N LYS A 545 -12.13 -22.96 8.50
CA LYS A 545 -12.24 -24.12 9.39
C LYS A 545 -13.49 -24.92 9.04
N ASP A 546 -13.27 -26.22 8.83
CA ASP A 546 -14.30 -27.22 8.55
C ASP A 546 -15.02 -27.71 9.81
#